data_AF-A0A7C3SAC7-F1
#
_entry.id   AF-A0A7C3SAC7-F1
#
_cell.length_a   1.000
_cell.length_b   1.000
_cell.length_c   1.000
_cell.angle_alpha   90.00
_cell.angle_beta   90.00
_cell.angle_gamma   90.00
#
_symmetry.space_group_name_H-M   'P 1'
#
loop_
_entity.id
_entity.type
_entity.pdbx_description
1 polymer ?
#
loop_
_entity_poly.entity_id
_entity_poly.type
_entity_poly.pdbx_seq_one_letter_code
_entity_poly.pdbx_strand_id
1 'polypeptide(L)' 'MGVYPSRNALAAEQFIREALKYCEGKPTFIVEDAPWLKQALEELGLQYNTEPFRR' A
#
# COMPACT_ATOMS: atom_id res chain seq x y z
N MET A 1 5.67 -19.49 -13.12
CA MET A 1 5.44 -19.15 -11.70
C MET A 1 5.45 -17.63 -11.62
N GLY A 2 4.29 -16.99 -11.43
CA GLY A 2 4.27 -15.55 -11.20
C GLY A 2 5.01 -15.30 -9.89
N VAL A 3 6.20 -14.72 -9.97
CA VAL A 3 6.97 -14.34 -8.79
C VAL A 3 6.19 -13.20 -8.15
N TYR A 4 5.31 -13.52 -7.21
CA TYR A 4 4.80 -12.50 -6.31
C TYR A 4 6.01 -12.06 -5.49
N PRO A 5 6.49 -10.81 -5.64
CA PRO A 5 7.58 -10.34 -4.80
C PRO A 5 7.15 -10.59 -3.36
N SER A 6 8.06 -11.16 -2.56
CA SER A 6 7.85 -11.39 -1.13
C SER A 6 7.18 -10.15 -0.53
N ARG A 7 6.16 -10.35 0.31
CA ARG A 7 5.40 -9.30 1.00
C ARG A 7 6.36 -8.41 1.82
N ASN A 8 6.96 -7.43 1.15
CA ASN A 8 8.07 -6.61 1.63
C ASN A 8 7.68 -5.14 1.51
N ALA A 9 8.11 -4.32 2.49
CA ALA A 9 7.83 -2.89 2.50
C ALA A 9 8.36 -2.19 1.24
N LEU A 10 9.56 -2.54 0.78
CA LEU A 10 10.16 -1.97 -0.45
C LEU A 10 9.36 -2.26 -1.73
N ALA A 11 8.76 -3.45 -1.82
CA ALA A 11 7.93 -3.81 -2.97
C ALA A 11 6.59 -3.06 -2.90
N ALA A 12 6.01 -2.94 -1.71
CA ALA A 12 4.81 -2.15 -1.47
C ALA A 12 5.03 -0.67 -1.78
N GLU A 13 6.16 -0.09 -1.39
CA GLU A 13 6.49 1.31 -1.68
C GLU A 13 6.56 1.58 -3.18
N GLN A 14 7.30 0.74 -3.92
CA GLN A 14 7.41 0.85 -5.38
C GLN A 14 6.04 0.75 -6.05
N PHE A 15 5.23 -0.22 -5.65
CA PHE A 15 3.87 -0.39 -6.16
C PHE A 15 3.01 0.85 -5.93
N ILE A 16 3.03 1.40 -4.70
CA ILE A 16 2.25 2.59 -4.36
C ILE A 16 2.73 3.80 -5.18
N ARG A 17 4.04 4.00 -5.32
CA ARG A 17 4.60 5.08 -6.15
C ARG A 17 4.15 5.00 -7.61
N GLU A 18 4.11 3.80 -8.18
CA GLU A 18 3.61 3.63 -9.54
C GLU A 18 2.10 3.85 -9.63
N ALA A 19 1.32 3.30 -8.69
CA ALA A 19 -0.12 3.50 -8.63
C ALA A 19 -0.50 4.98 -8.50
N LEU A 20 0.24 5.75 -7.68
CA LEU A 20 0.05 7.19 -7.49
C LEU A 20 0.21 7.99 -8.79
N LYS A 21 1.01 7.54 -9.76
CA LYS A 21 1.14 8.22 -11.06
C LYS A 21 -0.15 8.19 -11.87
N TYR A 22 -0.98 7.17 -11.64
CA TYR A 22 -2.24 6.98 -12.36
C TYR A 22 -3.45 7.51 -11.59
N CYS A 23 -3.27 7.87 -10.31
CA CYS A 23 -4.35 8.40 -9.47
C CYS A 23 -4.35 9.93 -9.52
N GLU A 24 -5.43 10.54 -10.01
CA GLU A 24 -5.65 11.98 -9.95
C GLU A 24 -6.43 12.33 -8.67
N GLY A 25 -5.77 12.97 -7.69
CA GLY A 25 -6.40 13.43 -6.43
C GLY A 25 -5.57 13.12 -5.17
N LYS A 26 -6.20 13.24 -3.99
CA LYS A 26 -5.66 12.72 -2.71
C LYS A 26 -6.25 11.33 -2.45
N PRO A 27 -5.57 10.24 -2.81
CA PRO A 27 -6.08 8.89 -2.58
C PRO A 27 -6.07 8.58 -1.08
N THR A 28 -7.19 8.07 -0.57
CA THR A 28 -7.28 7.48 0.77
C THR A 28 -7.06 5.98 0.64
N PHE A 29 -6.02 5.47 1.30
CA PHE A 29 -5.71 4.04 1.27
C PHE A 29 -6.50 3.32 2.36
N ILE A 30 -7.07 2.16 2.04
CA ILE A 30 -7.73 1.28 3.02
C ILE A 30 -6.92 -0.01 3.07
N VAL A 31 -6.45 -0.39 4.26
CA VAL A 31 -5.54 -1.53 4.46
C VAL A 31 -6.09 -2.47 5.52
N GLU A 32 -6.18 -3.76 5.19
CA GLU A 32 -6.43 -4.84 6.15
C GLU A 32 -5.12 -5.55 6.49
N ASP A 33 -4.84 -5.67 7.79
CA ASP A 33 -3.76 -6.44 8.45
C ASP A 33 -2.47 -6.72 7.61
N ALA A 34 -1.89 -5.67 7.02
CA ALA A 34 -0.66 -5.76 6.24
C ALA A 34 0.44 -4.88 6.86
N PRO A 35 1.27 -5.41 7.79
CA PRO A 35 2.29 -4.62 8.49
C PRO A 35 3.34 -4.02 7.53
N TRP A 36 3.74 -4.76 6.49
CA TRP A 36 4.66 -4.26 5.45
C TRP A 36 4.07 -3.09 4.64
N LEU A 37 2.74 -3.06 4.47
CA LEU A 37 2.06 -2.02 3.70
C LEU A 37 1.87 -0.76 4.55
N LYS A 38 1.55 -0.92 5.83
CA LYS A 38 1.48 0.18 6.81
C LYS A 38 2.81 0.92 6.87
N GLN A 39 3.92 0.19 7.01
CA GLN A 39 5.26 0.79 7.04
C GLN A 39 5.55 1.59 5.76
N ALA A 40 5.26 1.02 4.58
CA ALA A 40 5.48 1.73 3.31
C ALA A 40 4.62 3.02 3.20
N LEU A 41 3.37 2.98 3.68
CA LEU A 41 2.47 4.14 3.68
C LEU A 41 2.94 5.23 4.65
N GLU A 42 3.48 4.85 5.81
CA GLU A 42 4.10 5.78 6.77
C GLU A 42 5.36 6.43 6.20
N GLU A 43 6.25 5.66 5.56
CA GLU A 43 7.46 6.20 4.91
C GLU A 43 7.13 7.14 3.74
N LEU A 44 6.00 6.92 3.06
CA LEU A 44 5.48 7.79 2.00
C LEU A 44 4.66 8.99 2.52
N GLY A 45 4.36 9.04 3.83
CA GLY A 45 3.55 10.11 4.44
C GLY A 45 2.09 10.14 3.97
N LEU A 46 1.54 9.00 3.56
CA LEU A 46 0.18 8.89 3.01
C LEU A 46 -0.84 8.61 4.10
N GLN A 47 -2.04 9.17 3.97
CA GLN A 47 -3.14 8.83 4.87
C GLN A 47 -3.70 7.45 4.52
N TYR A 48 -3.75 6.57 5.53
CA TYR A 48 -4.33 5.25 5.41
C TYR A 48 -5.32 4.99 6.54
N ASN A 49 -6.41 4.31 6.22
CA ASN A 49 -7.35 3.79 7.19
C ASN A 49 -7.11 2.28 7.34
N THR A 50 -7.08 1.80 8.58
CA THR A 50 -7.02 0.36 8.84
C THR A 50 -8.44 -0.14 9.08
N GLU A 51 -9.02 -0.80 8.09
CA GLU A 51 -10.36 -1.38 8.20
C GLU A 51 -10.30 -2.86 7.80
N PRO A 52 -11.00 -3.74 8.53
CA PRO A 52 -11.21 -5.09 8.06
C PRO A 52 -12.13 -5.04 6.83
N PHE A 53 -11.63 -5.50 5.69
CA PHE A 53 -12.45 -5.83 4.53
C PHE A 53 -13.32 -7.05 4.92
N ARG A 54 -14.52 -6.78 5.46
CA ARG A 54 -15.45 -7.82 5.91
C ARG A 54 -15.65 -8.92 4.84
N ARG A 55 -15.71 -10.16 5.33
CA ARG A 55 -16.06 -11.43 4.65
C ARG A 55 -17.37 -11.37 3.87
#